data_AF-A0AAD9UGU1-F1
#
_entry.id   AF-A0AAD9UGU1-F1
#
_cell.length_a   1.000
_cell.length_b   1.000
_cell.length_c   1.000
_cell.angle_alpha   90.00
_cell.angle_beta   90.00
_cell.angle_gamma   90.00
#
_symmetry.space_group_name_H-M   'P 1'
#
loop_
_entity.id
_entity.type
_entity.pdbx_description
1 polymer ?
#
loop_
_entity_poly.entity_id
_entity_poly.type
_entity_poly.pdbx_seq_one_letter_code
_entity_poly.pdbx_strand_id
1 'polypeptide(L)'
;MVPEITHWLHNLSEERTKSTMSERALARIANEMYDIIGVGAIMGISQTKIHQYQDTSPHSVKQQFILMFTDWRRFAPDTSVGQFVRLMREADVDDAIVKRAIDEEDDNTVRL
;
A
#
# COMPACT_ATOMS: atom_id res chain seq x y z
N MET A 1 -4.10 22.81 -9.33
CA MET A 1 -3.62 21.71 -10.19
C MET A 1 -4.04 20.42 -9.50
N VAL A 2 -4.84 19.57 -10.14
CA VAL A 2 -5.22 18.27 -9.57
C VAL A 2 -4.02 17.33 -9.72
N PRO A 3 -3.57 16.63 -8.66
CA PRO A 3 -2.46 15.68 -8.72
C PRO A 3 -2.70 14.58 -9.76
N GLU A 4 -1.65 14.15 -10.46
CA GLU A 4 -1.73 13.12 -11.50
C GLU A 4 -2.36 11.82 -10.99
N ILE A 5 -2.07 11.41 -9.75
CA ILE A 5 -2.67 10.22 -9.15
C ILE A 5 -4.17 10.35 -8.93
N THR A 6 -4.67 11.55 -8.65
CA THR A 6 -6.11 11.79 -8.49
C THR A 6 -6.82 11.60 -9.82
N HIS A 7 -6.26 12.11 -10.92
CA HIS A 7 -6.80 11.87 -12.26
C HIS A 7 -6.71 10.39 -12.65
N TRP A 8 -5.61 9.71 -12.34
CA TRP A 8 -5.46 8.27 -12.60
C TRP A 8 -6.46 7.42 -11.79
N LEU A 9 -6.64 7.70 -10.49
CA LEU A 9 -7.65 7.04 -9.66
C LEU A 9 -9.06 7.20 -10.21
N HIS A 10 -9.39 8.36 -10.78
CA HIS A 10 -10.67 8.59 -11.45
C HIS A 10 -10.85 7.78 -12.74
N ASN A 11 -9.74 7.36 -13.38
CA ASN A 11 -9.75 6.56 -14.59
C ASN A 11 -9.71 5.05 -14.32
N LEU A 12 -9.44 4.61 -13.09
CA LEU A 12 -9.64 3.23 -12.69
C LEU A 12 -11.12 2.88 -12.76
N SER A 13 -11.43 1.61 -13.07
CA SER A 13 -12.82 1.16 -13.01
C SER A 13 -13.38 1.32 -11.60
N GLU A 14 -14.69 1.56 -11.49
CA GLU A 14 -15.36 1.71 -10.19
C GLU A 14 -15.24 0.41 -9.37
N GLU A 15 -15.25 -0.74 -10.05
CA GLU A 15 -15.03 -2.05 -9.45
C GLU A 15 -13.63 -2.16 -8.85
N ARG A 16 -12.58 -1.73 -9.57
CA ARG A 16 -11.20 -1.77 -9.09
C ARG A 16 -10.96 -0.81 -7.92
N THR A 17 -11.55 0.38 -7.96
CA THR A 17 -11.41 1.36 -6.87
C THR A 17 -12.01 0.85 -5.55
N LYS A 18 -13.02 -0.02 -5.64
CA LYS A 18 -13.72 -0.65 -4.50
C LYS A 18 -13.14 -2.01 -4.12
N SER A 19 -12.30 -2.64 -4.94
CA SER A 19 -11.65 -3.91 -4.61
C SER A 19 -10.59 -3.73 -3.52
N THR A 20 -10.12 -4.83 -2.95
CA THR A 20 -8.99 -4.81 -2.00
C THR A 20 -7.67 -5.00 -2.73
N MET A 21 -6.59 -4.41 -2.21
CA MET A 21 -5.23 -4.64 -2.71
C MET A 21 -4.82 -6.12 -2.64
N SER A 22 -4.17 -6.62 -3.70
CA SER A 22 -3.56 -7.95 -3.70
C SER A 22 -2.26 -7.96 -2.90
N GLU A 23 -1.88 -9.13 -2.39
CA GLU A 23 -0.57 -9.33 -1.73
C GLU A 23 0.60 -9.03 -2.68
N ARG A 24 0.42 -9.27 -3.99
CA ARG A 24 1.44 -9.00 -5.01
C ARG A 24 1.68 -7.50 -5.15
N ALA A 25 0.63 -6.70 -5.28
CA ALA A 25 0.75 -5.25 -5.37
C ALA A 25 1.34 -4.65 -4.08
N LEU A 26 0.92 -5.14 -2.91
CA LEU A 26 1.50 -4.74 -1.62
C LEU A 26 2.99 -5.05 -1.55
N ALA A 27 3.39 -6.27 -1.96
CA ALA A 27 4.79 -6.66 -1.98
C ALA A 27 5.63 -5.84 -2.96
N ARG A 28 5.04 -5.38 -4.08
CA ARG A 28 5.70 -4.50 -5.05
C ARG A 28 6.01 -3.14 -4.46
N ILE A 29 5.00 -2.50 -3.85
CA ILE A 29 5.16 -1.23 -3.14
C ILE A 29 6.24 -1.36 -2.06
N ALA A 30 6.17 -2.42 -1.27
CA ALA A 30 7.11 -2.68 -0.18
C ALA A 30 8.57 -2.92 -0.63
N ASN A 31 8.83 -3.29 -1.89
CA ASN A 31 10.19 -3.40 -2.42
C ASN A 31 10.82 -2.04 -2.77
N GLU A 32 9.99 -1.02 -2.97
CA GLU A 32 10.42 0.32 -3.40
C GLU A 32 10.35 1.33 -2.24
N MET A 33 9.86 0.92 -1.08
CA MET A 33 9.84 1.72 0.15
C MET A 33 11.19 1.71 0.88
N TYR A 34 11.55 2.86 1.45
CA TYR A 34 12.76 3.02 2.26
C TYR A 34 12.57 2.65 3.74
N ASP A 35 11.39 2.90 4.31
CA ASP A 35 11.01 2.49 5.66
C ASP A 35 9.48 2.33 5.78
N ILE A 36 9.01 1.86 6.93
CA ILE A 36 7.58 1.67 7.25
C ILE A 36 7.02 2.71 8.23
N ILE A 37 7.83 3.65 8.70
CA ILE A 37 7.48 4.52 9.85
C ILE A 37 6.36 5.47 9.46
N GLY A 38 6.50 6.17 8.33
CA GLY A 38 5.50 7.12 7.84
C GLY A 38 4.16 6.43 7.58
N VAL A 39 4.21 5.28 6.90
CA VAL A 39 3.00 4.49 6.61
C VAL A 39 2.34 3.98 7.88
N GLY A 40 3.12 3.41 8.81
CA GLY A 40 2.59 2.91 10.07
C GLY A 40 1.90 3.99 10.88
N ALA A 41 2.48 5.20 10.93
CA ALA A 41 1.89 6.33 11.64
C ALA A 41 0.54 6.76 11.04
N ILE A 42 0.45 6.87 9.71
CA ILE A 42 -0.80 7.21 9.00
C ILE A 42 -1.87 6.12 9.18
N MET A 43 -1.45 4.85 9.23
CA MET A 43 -2.32 3.72 9.53
C MET A 43 -2.78 3.66 10.99
N GLY A 44 -2.32 4.57 11.85
CA GLY A 44 -2.67 4.61 13.28
C GLY A 44 -1.97 3.52 14.10
N ILE A 45 -0.88 2.95 13.59
CA ILE A 45 -0.08 1.94 14.28
C ILE A 45 0.85 2.65 15.26
N SER A 46 0.89 2.17 16.50
CA SER A 46 1.74 2.77 17.53
C SER A 46 3.23 2.61 17.20
N GLN A 47 4.03 3.59 17.61
CA GLN A 47 5.49 3.56 17.43
C GLN A 47 6.12 2.30 18.02
N THR A 48 5.62 1.82 19.17
CA THR A 48 6.07 0.54 19.76
C THR A 48 5.86 -0.64 18.82
N LYS A 49 4.71 -0.73 18.14
CA LYS A 49 4.46 -1.80 17.18
C LYS A 49 5.31 -1.65 15.92
N ILE A 50 5.50 -0.43 15.44
CA ILE A 50 6.37 -0.15 14.28
C ILE A 50 7.79 -0.66 14.57
N HIS A 51 8.34 -0.35 15.75
CA HIS A 51 9.63 -0.89 16.17
C HIS A 51 9.63 -2.42 16.29
N GLN A 52 8.56 -3.04 16.80
CA GLN A 52 8.45 -4.51 16.84
C GLN A 52 8.52 -5.14 15.44
N TYR A 53 7.91 -4.52 14.42
CA TYR A 53 8.03 -5.01 13.04
C TYR A 53 9.46 -4.87 12.52
N GLN A 54 10.12 -3.74 12.80
CA GLN A 54 11.53 -3.53 12.45
C GLN A 54 12.44 -4.56 13.14
N ASP A 55 12.25 -4.83 14.42
CA ASP A 55 13.02 -5.82 15.18
C ASP A 55 12.77 -7.26 14.69
N THR A 56 11.55 -7.56 14.24
CA THR A 56 11.18 -8.88 13.69
C THR A 56 11.83 -9.14 12.32
N SER A 57 12.08 -8.09 11.54
CA SER A 57 12.64 -8.20 10.19
C SER A 57 13.64 -7.09 9.89
N PRO A 58 14.78 -7.03 10.60
CA PRO A 58 15.67 -5.86 10.63
C PRO A 58 16.35 -5.53 9.30
N HIS A 59 16.39 -6.51 8.38
CA HIS A 59 17.05 -6.36 7.07
C HIS A 59 16.08 -6.40 5.90
N SER A 60 14.76 -6.30 6.16
CA SER A 60 13.75 -6.38 5.11
C SER A 60 12.57 -5.44 5.37
N VAL A 61 12.66 -4.22 4.85
CA VAL A 61 11.53 -3.27 4.82
C VAL A 61 10.29 -3.92 4.20
N LYS A 62 10.50 -4.76 3.19
CA LYS A 62 9.43 -5.57 2.58
C LYS A 62 8.69 -6.43 3.61
N GLN A 63 9.41 -7.23 4.39
CA GLN A 63 8.79 -8.09 5.40
C GLN A 63 8.18 -7.27 6.54
N GLN A 64 8.85 -6.19 6.97
CA GLN A 64 8.32 -5.26 7.97
C GLN A 64 6.95 -4.72 7.52
N PHE A 65 6.86 -4.25 6.28
CA PHE A 65 5.64 -3.70 5.71
C PHE A 65 4.54 -4.75 5.59
N ILE A 66 4.85 -5.95 5.10
CA ILE A 66 3.88 -7.04 4.98
C ILE A 66 3.31 -7.41 6.35
N LEU A 67 4.17 -7.60 7.37
CA LEU A 67 3.74 -7.90 8.74
C LEU A 67 2.84 -6.79 9.29
N MET A 68 3.28 -5.54 9.15
CA MET A 68 2.55 -4.35 9.59
C MET A 68 1.18 -4.25 8.92
N PHE A 69 1.12 -4.42 7.61
CA PHE A 69 -0.11 -4.33 6.82
C PHE A 69 -1.07 -5.49 7.14
N THR A 70 -0.57 -6.72 7.27
CA THR A 70 -1.37 -7.89 7.66
C THR A 70 -2.03 -7.68 9.02
N ASP A 71 -1.29 -7.16 10.00
CA ASP A 71 -1.84 -6.86 11.32
C ASP A 71 -2.85 -5.72 11.28
N TRP A 72 -2.55 -4.64 10.55
CA TRP A 72 -3.45 -3.51 10.38
C TRP A 72 -4.77 -3.90 9.71
N ARG A 73 -4.71 -4.76 8.68
CA ARG A 73 -5.89 -5.24 7.95
C ARG A 73 -6.87 -6.02 8.83
N ARG A 74 -6.44 -6.57 9.97
CA ARG A 74 -7.37 -7.16 10.96
C ARG A 74 -8.33 -6.14 11.57
N PHE A 75 -7.94 -4.87 11.58
CA PHE A 75 -8.74 -3.76 12.10
C PHE A 75 -9.41 -2.96 10.97
N ALA A 76 -8.90 -3.04 9.75
CA ALA A 76 -9.45 -2.39 8.55
C ALA A 76 -9.59 -3.37 7.36
N PRO A 77 -10.43 -4.43 7.47
CA PRO A 77 -10.48 -5.53 6.49
C PRO A 77 -10.97 -5.10 5.11
N ASP A 78 -11.86 -4.10 5.07
CA ASP A 78 -12.54 -3.63 3.86
C ASP A 78 -11.83 -2.43 3.21
N THR A 79 -10.53 -2.25 3.48
CA THR A 79 -9.76 -1.16 2.86
C THR A 79 -9.70 -1.35 1.36
N SER A 80 -10.36 -0.43 0.64
CA SER A 80 -10.39 -0.45 -0.82
C SER A 80 -9.08 0.06 -1.42
N VAL A 81 -8.80 -0.25 -2.69
CA VAL A 81 -7.67 0.31 -3.44
C VAL A 81 -7.68 1.83 -3.36
N GLY A 82 -8.83 2.48 -3.57
CA GLY A 82 -8.95 3.94 -3.49
C GLY A 82 -8.60 4.51 -2.10
N GLN A 83 -8.98 3.82 -1.02
CA GLN A 83 -8.61 4.21 0.34
C GLN A 83 -7.12 3.99 0.60
N PHE A 84 -6.59 2.84 0.17
CA PHE A 84 -5.19 2.48 0.31
C PHE A 84 -4.27 3.50 -0.39
N VAL A 85 -4.59 3.89 -1.63
CA VAL A 85 -3.82 4.89 -2.38
C VAL A 85 -3.78 6.24 -1.65
N ARG A 86 -4.90 6.65 -1.03
CA ARG A 86 -4.93 7.88 -0.21
C ARG A 86 -4.01 7.76 1.01
N LEU A 87 -4.03 6.63 1.71
CA LEU A 87 -3.16 6.39 2.87
C LEU A 87 -1.68 6.41 2.48
N MET A 88 -1.30 5.76 1.38
CA MET A 88 0.09 5.77 0.89
C MET A 88 0.55 7.20 0.58
N ARG A 89 -0.32 8.00 -0.04
CA ARG A 89 -0.02 9.39 -0.35
C ARG A 89 0.09 10.28 0.89
N GLU A 90 -0.79 10.09 1.88
CA GLU A 90 -0.68 10.77 3.18
C GLU A 90 0.61 10.40 3.92
N ALA A 91 1.14 9.21 3.65
CA ALA A 91 2.41 8.72 4.17
C ALA A 91 3.63 9.11 3.32
N ASP A 92 3.45 9.98 2.31
CA ASP A 92 4.50 10.45 1.40
C ASP A 92 5.19 9.32 0.60
N VAL A 93 4.46 8.24 0.33
CA VAL A 93 4.91 7.19 -0.61
C VAL A 93 4.69 7.68 -2.04
N ASP A 94 5.71 7.54 -2.89
CA ASP A 94 5.66 7.99 -4.28
C ASP A 94 4.49 7.36 -5.04
N ASP A 95 3.63 8.25 -5.56
CA ASP A 95 2.46 7.94 -6.39
C ASP A 95 2.81 7.01 -7.57
N ALA A 96 4.01 7.14 -8.15
CA ALA A 96 4.46 6.33 -9.27
C ALA A 96 4.70 4.86 -8.89
N ILE A 97 5.15 4.59 -7.65
CA ILE A 97 5.33 3.23 -7.12
C ILE A 97 3.96 2.57 -6.97
N VAL A 98 3.02 3.28 -6.35
CA VAL A 98 1.68 2.78 -6.06
C VAL A 98 0.91 2.50 -7.36
N LYS A 99 0.95 3.43 -8.32
CA LYS A 99 0.34 3.28 -9.64
C LYS A 99 0.85 2.03 -10.37
N ARG A 100 2.17 1.88 -10.46
CA ARG A 100 2.79 0.74 -11.15
C ARG A 100 2.42 -0.60 -10.53
N ALA A 101 2.39 -0.67 -9.19
CA ALA A 101 2.01 -1.89 -8.49
C ALA A 101 0.57 -2.32 -8.79
N ILE A 102 -0.34 -1.37 -9.00
CA ILE A 102 -1.74 -1.62 -9.32
C ILE A 102 -1.90 -1.95 -10.82
N ASP A 103 -1.27 -1.18 -11.71
CA ASP A 103 -1.31 -1.43 -13.16
C ASP A 103 -0.74 -2.83 -13.52
N GLU A 104 0.37 -3.25 -12.88
CA GLU A 104 0.97 -4.59 -13.07
C GLU A 104 0.11 -5.74 -12.53
N GLU A 105 -0.76 -5.47 -11.56
CA GLU A 105 -1.76 -6.44 -11.09
C GLU A 105 -2.80 -6.66 -12.18
N ASP A 106 -3.35 -5.58 -12.72
CA ASP A 106 -4.44 -5.61 -13.71
C ASP A 106 -3.98 -6.23 -15.05
N ASP A 107 -2.77 -5.89 -15.54
CA ASP A 107 -2.19 -6.44 -16.78
C ASP A 107 -1.99 -7.96 -16.76
N ASN A 108 -1.71 -8.55 -15.58
CA ASN A 108 -1.58 -9.99 -15.42
C ASN A 108 -2.93 -10.71 -15.36
N THR A 109 -4.04 -9.99 -15.16
CA THR A 109 -5.38 -10.57 -15.09
C THR A 109 -6.03 -10.70 -16.47
N VAL A 110 -5.54 -9.95 -17.46
CA VAL A 110 -6.03 -9.96 -18.86
C VAL A 110 -5.38 -11.08 -19.70
N ARG A 111 -4.33 -11.75 -19.21
CA ARG A 111 -3.58 -12.79 -19.96
C ARG A 111 -3.98 -14.24 -19.65
N LEU A 112 -5.14 -14.49 -19.07
CA LEU A 112 -5.67 -15.84 -18.80
C LEU A 112 -6.88 -16.17 -19.66
#